data_AF-A0AAP3DLU0-F1
#
_entry.id   AF-A0AAP3DLU0-F1
#
_cell.length_a   1.000
_cell.length_b   1.000
_cell.length_c   1.000
_cell.angle_alpha   90.00
_cell.angle_beta   90.00
_cell.angle_gamma   90.00
#
_symmetry.space_group_name_H-M   'P 1'
#
loop_
_entity.id
_entity.type
_entity.pdbx_description
1 polymer ?
#
loop_
_entity_poly.entity_id
_entity_poly.type
_entity_poly.pdbx_seq_one_letter_code
_entity_poly.pdbx_strand_id
1 'polypeptide(L)'
;MREPPMPNYDYETEKLVRAYKQAVDDIFRELDRLDITSISRDNGIATLSEVARILSALDKESAEWVQVNIPLAASNGIADAIYVLGAAPTIEEARSIARFNRMNKAMTNAVIADTQEDLLAVTKNVKRRVRNAVRKVTAESMRANMAKGVNGRRTINRDVLTRLRKTLGDSLNTGIIDAAGRRWKPEVYVDMVTRTKMMF
;
A
#
# COMPACT_ATOMS: atom_id res chain seq x y z
N MET A 1 -33.70 -14.81 15.83
CA MET A 1 -32.36 -14.29 16.17
C MET A 1 -32.39 -12.78 15.96
N ARG A 2 -31.78 -11.98 16.83
CA ARG A 2 -31.61 -10.54 16.57
C ARG A 2 -30.49 -10.38 15.54
N GLU A 3 -30.62 -9.46 14.60
CA GLU A 3 -29.58 -9.16 13.61
C GLU A 3 -28.94 -7.81 13.95
N PRO A 4 -27.61 -7.74 14.12
CA PRO A 4 -26.92 -6.46 14.29
C PRO A 4 -26.89 -5.69 12.97
N PRO A 5 -26.82 -4.34 13.00
CA PRO A 5 -26.65 -3.56 11.80
C PRO A 5 -25.31 -3.91 11.13
N MET A 6 -25.29 -4.01 9.80
CA MET A 6 -24.03 -4.26 9.09
C MET A 6 -23.03 -3.13 9.37
N PRO A 7 -21.82 -3.44 9.83
CA PRO A 7 -20.81 -2.43 10.07
C PRO A 7 -20.36 -1.80 8.74
N ASN A 8 -20.25 -0.47 8.72
CA ASN A 8 -19.75 0.27 7.56
C ASN A 8 -18.35 0.81 7.85
N TYR A 9 -17.36 0.23 7.17
CA TYR A 9 -15.96 0.67 7.20
C TYR A 9 -15.48 1.17 5.83
N ASP A 10 -16.40 1.47 4.91
CA ASP A 10 -16.05 1.86 3.54
C ASP A 10 -15.24 3.15 3.53
N TYR A 11 -15.64 4.15 4.33
CA TYR A 11 -14.92 5.42 4.41
C TYR A 11 -13.45 5.24 4.83
N GLU A 12 -13.21 4.46 5.88
CA GLU A 12 -11.87 4.22 6.41
C GLU A 12 -11.04 3.37 5.44
N THR A 13 -11.65 2.34 4.84
CA THR A 13 -11.02 1.53 3.80
C THR A 13 -10.60 2.39 2.61
N GLU A 14 -11.54 3.18 2.09
CA GLU A 14 -11.29 4.05 0.95
C GLU A 14 -10.22 5.10 1.25
N LYS A 15 -10.13 5.60 2.48
CA LYS A 15 -9.07 6.53 2.89
C LYS A 15 -7.70 5.89 2.73
N LEU A 16 -7.51 4.67 3.23
CA LEU A 16 -6.25 3.94 3.07
C LEU A 16 -5.97 3.62 1.60
N VAL A 17 -6.97 3.16 0.85
CA VAL A 17 -6.86 2.89 -0.60
C VAL A 17 -6.45 4.15 -1.37
N ARG A 18 -7.02 5.31 -1.04
CA ARG A 18 -6.65 6.62 -1.62
C ARG A 18 -5.20 6.97 -1.31
N ALA A 19 -4.72 6.72 -0.10
CA ALA A 19 -3.32 6.94 0.26
C ALA A 19 -2.35 6.10 -0.59
N TYR A 20 -2.67 4.82 -0.82
CA TYR A 20 -1.87 3.96 -1.70
C TYR A 20 -1.87 4.45 -3.16
N LYS A 21 -3.02 4.86 -3.69
CA LYS A 21 -3.11 5.45 -5.04
C LYS A 21 -2.26 6.71 -5.15
N GLN A 22 -2.39 7.61 -4.18
CA GLN A 22 -1.65 8.87 -4.15
C GLN A 22 -0.14 8.63 -4.08
N ALA A 23 0.31 7.68 -3.25
CA ALA A 23 1.72 7.33 -3.17
C ALA A 23 2.28 6.77 -4.49
N VAL A 24 1.51 5.95 -5.21
CA VAL A 24 1.89 5.45 -6.53
C VAL A 24 2.01 6.60 -7.54
N ASP A 25 1.04 7.52 -7.55
CA ASP A 25 1.07 8.69 -8.42
C ASP A 25 2.26 9.61 -8.11
N ASP A 26 2.58 9.83 -6.84
CA ASP A 26 3.73 10.64 -6.43
C ASP A 26 5.06 9.98 -6.80
N ILE A 27 5.15 8.65 -6.72
CA ILE A 27 6.30 7.90 -7.26
C ILE A 27 6.44 8.13 -8.76
N PHE A 28 5.36 8.07 -9.53
CA PHE A 28 5.42 8.35 -10.97
C PHE A 28 5.83 9.79 -11.26
N ARG A 29 5.32 10.77 -10.52
CA ARG A 29 5.72 12.18 -10.64
C ARG A 29 7.20 12.37 -10.36
N GLU A 30 7.73 11.70 -9.34
CA GLU A 30 9.14 11.80 -8.99
C GLU A 30 10.04 11.15 -10.05
N LEU A 31 9.60 10.03 -10.61
CA LEU A 31 10.29 9.40 -11.74
C LEU A 31 10.25 10.24 -13.01
N ASP A 32 9.20 11.05 -13.19
CA ASP A 32 9.07 11.99 -14.32
C ASP A 32 10.00 13.20 -14.20
N ARG A 33 10.41 13.55 -12.98
CA ARG A 33 11.40 14.60 -12.72
C ARG A 33 12.83 14.17 -13.00
N LEU A 34 13.09 12.88 -13.19
CA LEU A 34 14.41 12.39 -13.58
C LEU A 34 14.83 13.00 -14.92
N ASP A 35 15.79 13.94 -14.87
CA ASP A 35 16.44 14.42 -16.07
C ASP A 35 17.36 13.33 -16.66
N ILE A 36 16.75 12.55 -17.54
CA ILE A 36 17.37 11.54 -18.39
C ILE A 36 18.42 12.09 -19.36
N THR A 37 18.40 13.38 -19.69
CA THR A 37 19.38 13.98 -20.61
C THR A 37 20.78 14.08 -20.02
N SER A 38 20.83 14.08 -18.69
CA SER A 38 22.04 14.07 -17.90
C SER A 38 21.96 13.05 -16.77
N ILE A 39 21.26 11.90 -16.97
CA ILE A 39 21.08 10.91 -15.89
C ILE A 39 22.45 10.51 -15.34
N SER A 40 22.76 11.10 -14.19
CA SER A 40 23.94 10.78 -13.41
C SER A 40 23.53 9.73 -12.39
N ARG A 41 24.54 9.07 -11.84
CA ARG A 41 24.34 8.19 -10.69
C ARG A 41 23.65 8.93 -9.55
N ASP A 42 23.97 10.21 -9.38
CA ASP A 42 23.49 11.05 -8.29
C ASP A 42 22.00 11.38 -8.44
N ASN A 43 21.53 11.69 -9.65
CA ASN A 43 20.10 11.89 -9.93
C ASN A 43 19.29 10.62 -9.63
N GLY A 44 19.81 9.45 -10.00
CA GLY A 44 19.19 8.17 -9.67
C GLY A 44 19.12 7.90 -8.16
N ILE A 45 20.17 8.26 -7.41
CA ILE A 45 20.19 8.14 -5.94
C ILE A 45 19.16 9.08 -5.31
N ALA A 46 19.10 10.34 -5.76
CA ALA A 46 18.16 11.33 -5.27
C ALA A 46 16.70 10.87 -5.44
N THR A 47 16.32 10.43 -6.64
CA THR A 47 14.97 9.91 -6.89
C THR A 47 14.65 8.67 -6.05
N LEU A 48 15.60 7.76 -5.84
CA LEU A 48 15.38 6.61 -4.96
C LEU A 48 15.23 7.00 -3.49
N SER A 49 15.89 8.08 -3.06
CA SER A 49 15.72 8.65 -1.71
C SER A 49 14.30 9.21 -1.55
N GLU A 50 13.81 9.96 -2.53
CA GLU A 50 12.48 10.56 -2.49
C GLU A 50 11.36 9.50 -2.56
N VAL A 51 11.51 8.48 -3.42
CA VAL A 51 10.61 7.32 -3.42
C VAL A 51 10.59 6.61 -2.07
N ALA A 52 11.75 6.47 -1.40
CA ALA A 52 11.80 5.87 -0.08
C ALA A 52 11.09 6.72 0.97
N ARG A 53 11.14 8.05 0.86
CA ARG A 53 10.41 8.99 1.70
C ARG A 53 8.90 8.86 1.54
N ILE A 54 8.41 8.80 0.29
CA ILE A 54 6.99 8.59 -0.03
C ILE A 54 6.48 7.29 0.60
N LEU A 55 7.19 6.18 0.39
CA LEU A 55 6.81 4.87 0.93
C LEU A 55 6.87 4.83 2.46
N SER A 56 7.84 5.50 3.08
CA SER A 56 7.92 5.58 4.55
C SER A 56 6.76 6.38 5.16
N ALA A 57 6.28 7.42 4.47
CA ALA A 57 5.10 8.15 4.91
C ALA A 57 3.84 7.27 4.83
N LEU A 58 3.71 6.51 3.74
CA LEU A 58 2.62 5.55 3.55
C LEU A 58 2.64 4.42 4.59
N ASP A 59 3.82 3.90 4.93
CA ASP A 59 3.98 2.88 5.99
C ASP A 59 3.49 3.42 7.34
N LYS A 60 3.80 4.67 7.66
CA LYS A 60 3.34 5.32 8.91
C LYS A 60 1.83 5.50 8.92
N GLU A 61 1.25 6.04 7.85
CA GLU A 61 -0.20 6.21 7.73
C GLU A 61 -0.94 4.86 7.80
N SER A 62 -0.41 3.83 7.13
CA SER A 62 -0.94 2.47 7.17
C SER A 62 -0.90 1.89 8.59
N ALA A 63 0.21 2.09 9.32
CA ALA A 63 0.34 1.61 10.69
C ALA A 63 -0.66 2.31 11.63
N GLU A 64 -0.82 3.63 11.51
CA GLU A 64 -1.81 4.39 12.27
C GLU A 64 -3.24 3.91 11.96
N TRP A 65 -3.55 3.72 10.68
CA TRP A 65 -4.84 3.20 10.25
C TRP A 65 -5.16 1.84 10.89
N VAL A 66 -4.20 0.91 10.88
CA VAL A 66 -4.38 -0.42 11.47
C VAL A 66 -4.61 -0.36 12.98
N GLN A 67 -3.84 0.48 13.69
CA GLN A 67 -3.93 0.63 15.14
C GLN A 67 -5.26 1.24 15.59
N VAL A 68 -5.94 2.01 14.74
CA VAL A 68 -7.23 2.62 15.05
C VAL A 68 -8.39 1.71 14.63
N ASN A 69 -8.38 1.25 13.38
CA ASN A 69 -9.56 0.63 12.77
C ASN A 69 -9.76 -0.83 13.16
N ILE A 70 -8.69 -1.61 13.34
CA ILE A 70 -8.83 -3.03 13.71
C ILE A 70 -9.39 -3.19 15.14
N PRO A 71 -8.89 -2.47 16.16
CA PRO A 71 -9.52 -2.50 17.48
C PRO A 71 -10.98 -2.04 17.48
N LEU A 72 -11.30 -1.01 16.70
CA LEU A 72 -12.68 -0.54 16.55
C LEU A 72 -13.58 -1.63 15.97
N ALA A 73 -13.12 -2.31 14.91
CA ALA A 73 -13.86 -3.39 14.28
C ALA A 73 -14.05 -4.58 15.22
N ALA A 74 -13.00 -4.99 15.94
CA ALA A 74 -13.10 -6.05 16.93
C ALA A 74 -14.03 -5.68 18.11
N SER A 75 -14.04 -4.41 18.54
CA SER A 75 -14.97 -3.92 19.57
C SER A 75 -16.43 -3.96 19.10
N ASN A 76 -16.68 -3.64 17.83
CA ASN A 76 -18.02 -3.75 17.25
C ASN A 76 -18.47 -5.21 17.16
N GLY A 77 -17.61 -6.14 16.71
CA GLY A 77 -17.94 -7.57 16.68
C GLY A 77 -18.26 -8.14 18.08
N ILE A 78 -17.58 -7.67 19.12
CA ILE A 78 -17.92 -8.02 20.52
C ILE A 78 -19.32 -7.49 20.89
N ALA A 79 -19.64 -6.25 20.53
CA ALA A 79 -20.95 -5.66 20.80
C ALA A 79 -22.07 -6.40 20.04
N ASP A 80 -21.82 -6.75 18.79
CA ASP A 80 -22.75 -7.50 17.94
C ASP A 80 -23.03 -8.89 18.55
N ALA A 81 -22.00 -9.59 19.01
CA ALA A 81 -22.15 -10.87 19.71
C ALA A 81 -22.98 -10.73 20.99
N ILE A 82 -22.72 -9.70 21.82
CA ILE A 82 -23.49 -9.41 23.05
C ILE A 82 -24.97 -9.16 22.73
N TYR A 83 -25.26 -8.40 21.68
CA TYR A 83 -26.61 -8.08 21.24
C TYR A 83 -27.36 -9.31 20.70
N VAL A 84 -26.71 -10.11 19.85
CA VAL A 84 -27.25 -11.34 19.26
C VAL A 84 -27.57 -12.38 20.34
N LEU A 85 -26.69 -12.51 21.34
CA LEU A 85 -26.88 -13.40 22.49
C LEU A 85 -27.96 -12.92 23.46
N GLY A 86 -28.50 -11.71 23.26
CA GLY A 86 -29.55 -11.13 24.11
C GLY A 86 -29.04 -10.64 25.47
N ALA A 87 -27.71 -10.55 25.66
CA ALA A 87 -27.10 -10.05 26.88
C ALA A 87 -27.22 -8.53 27.05
N ALA A 88 -27.66 -7.82 26.01
CA ALA A 88 -28.08 -6.42 26.05
C ALA A 88 -29.39 -6.24 25.25
N PRO A 89 -30.30 -5.34 25.67
CA PRO A 89 -31.56 -5.06 24.98
C PRO A 89 -31.38 -4.23 23.70
N THR A 90 -30.35 -3.37 23.63
CA THR A 90 -30.03 -2.56 22.45
C THR A 90 -28.58 -2.72 22.03
N ILE A 91 -28.26 -2.36 20.78
CA ILE A 91 -26.89 -2.40 20.27
C ILE A 91 -26.02 -1.33 20.93
N GLU A 92 -26.60 -0.19 21.30
CA GLU A 92 -25.94 0.90 22.02
C GLU A 92 -25.52 0.44 23.42
N GLU A 93 -26.40 -0.28 24.11
CA GLU A 93 -26.07 -0.85 25.41
C GLU A 93 -24.99 -1.93 25.26
N ALA A 94 -25.10 -2.79 24.25
CA ALA A 94 -24.08 -3.79 23.93
C ALA A 94 -22.70 -3.16 23.69
N ARG A 95 -22.63 -2.05 22.94
CA ARG A 95 -21.40 -1.26 22.73
C ARG A 95 -20.87 -0.67 24.03
N SER A 96 -21.76 -0.20 24.91
CA SER A 96 -21.35 0.41 26.19
C SER A 96 -20.68 -0.59 27.14
N ILE A 97 -21.05 -1.88 27.06
CA ILE A 97 -20.49 -2.96 27.90
C ILE A 97 -19.47 -3.85 27.18
N ALA A 98 -19.30 -3.70 25.87
CA ALA A 98 -18.29 -4.41 25.10
C ALA A 98 -16.88 -4.10 25.63
N ARG A 99 -16.18 -5.13 26.12
CA ARG A 99 -14.82 -5.01 26.65
C ARG A 99 -13.96 -6.14 26.10
N PHE A 100 -12.69 -5.82 25.83
CA PHE A 100 -11.71 -6.83 25.50
C PHE A 100 -11.40 -7.69 26.72
N ASN A 101 -11.73 -8.98 26.64
CA ASN A 101 -11.12 -9.97 27.51
C ASN A 101 -9.69 -10.29 27.00
N ARG A 102 -8.93 -11.09 27.78
CA ARG A 102 -7.53 -11.45 27.43
C ARG A 102 -7.42 -12.12 26.06
N MET A 103 -8.38 -12.97 25.71
CA MET A 103 -8.39 -13.70 24.43
C MET A 103 -8.66 -12.76 23.26
N ASN A 104 -9.70 -11.92 23.35
CA ASN A 104 -10.04 -10.95 22.32
C ASN A 104 -8.90 -9.97 22.08
N LYS A 105 -8.21 -9.52 23.15
CA LYS A 105 -7.05 -8.64 23.05
C LYS A 105 -5.88 -9.33 22.33
N ALA A 106 -5.58 -10.58 22.67
CA ALA A 106 -4.51 -11.34 22.02
C ALA A 106 -4.81 -11.57 20.53
N MET A 107 -6.05 -11.94 20.20
CA MET A 107 -6.49 -12.10 18.80
C MET A 107 -6.39 -10.78 18.03
N THR A 108 -6.91 -9.69 18.58
CA THR A 108 -6.86 -8.35 17.94
C THR A 108 -5.42 -7.92 17.68
N ASN A 109 -4.52 -8.13 18.64
CA ASN A 109 -3.10 -7.83 18.47
C ASN A 109 -2.44 -8.68 17.37
N ALA A 110 -2.81 -9.96 17.25
CA ALA A 110 -2.32 -10.82 16.19
C ALA A 110 -2.80 -10.33 14.81
N VAL A 111 -4.08 -9.96 14.70
CA VAL A 111 -4.65 -9.41 13.45
C VAL A 111 -4.00 -8.08 13.08
N ILE A 112 -3.71 -7.21 14.06
CA ILE A 112 -2.95 -5.97 13.87
C ILE A 112 -1.56 -6.26 13.30
N ALA A 113 -0.81 -7.17 13.92
CA ALA A 113 0.54 -7.50 13.49
C ALA A 113 0.57 -8.06 12.07
N ASP A 114 -0.33 -9.00 11.77
CA ASP A 114 -0.48 -9.63 10.46
C ASP A 114 -0.85 -8.60 9.37
N THR A 115 -1.82 -7.72 9.66
CA THR A 115 -2.21 -6.66 8.72
C THR A 115 -1.08 -5.65 8.49
N GLN A 116 -0.33 -5.28 9.54
CA GLN A 116 0.83 -4.42 9.38
C GLN A 116 1.93 -5.07 8.52
N GLU A 117 2.16 -6.38 8.68
CA GLU A 117 3.11 -7.13 7.87
C GLU A 117 2.69 -7.17 6.40
N ASP A 118 1.41 -7.43 6.12
CA ASP A 118 0.84 -7.42 4.77
C ASP A 118 1.03 -6.06 4.08
N LEU A 119 0.65 -4.97 4.75
CA LEU A 119 0.78 -3.62 4.20
C LEU A 119 2.24 -3.24 3.98
N LEU A 120 3.13 -3.59 4.91
CA LEU A 120 4.58 -3.39 4.76
C LEU A 120 5.18 -4.22 3.61
N ALA A 121 4.65 -5.42 3.35
CA ALA A 121 5.07 -6.24 2.23
C ALA A 121 4.75 -5.55 0.89
N VAL A 122 3.61 -4.85 0.80
CA VAL A 122 3.25 -4.04 -0.38
C VAL A 122 4.28 -2.96 -0.64
N THR A 123 4.59 -2.12 0.35
CA THR A 123 5.52 -1.00 0.17
C THR A 123 6.95 -1.47 -0.12
N LYS A 124 7.40 -2.56 0.54
CA LYS A 124 8.67 -3.24 0.22
C LYS A 124 8.73 -3.73 -1.22
N ASN A 125 7.64 -4.30 -1.73
CA ASN A 125 7.55 -4.79 -3.10
C ASN A 125 7.67 -3.63 -4.10
N VAL A 126 6.92 -2.55 -3.89
CA VAL A 126 6.97 -1.32 -4.69
C VAL A 126 8.39 -0.75 -4.70
N LYS A 127 9.00 -0.58 -3.51
CA LYS A 127 10.38 -0.08 -3.35
C LYS A 127 11.38 -0.88 -4.18
N ARG A 128 11.29 -2.21 -4.12
CA ARG A 128 12.19 -3.12 -4.87
C ARG A 128 12.03 -2.95 -6.38
N ARG A 129 10.79 -2.86 -6.88
CA ARG A 129 10.50 -2.69 -8.31
C ARG A 129 11.01 -1.34 -8.83
N VAL A 130 10.70 -0.26 -8.12
CA VAL A 130 11.17 1.09 -8.47
C VAL A 130 12.70 1.14 -8.51
N ARG A 131 13.37 0.59 -7.48
CA ARG A 131 14.83 0.49 -7.45
C ARG A 131 15.42 -0.22 -8.66
N ASN A 132 14.84 -1.37 -9.03
CA ASN A 132 15.33 -2.15 -10.16
C ASN A 132 15.11 -1.41 -11.49
N ALA A 133 13.97 -0.73 -11.65
CA ALA A 133 13.66 0.05 -12.85
C ALA A 133 14.61 1.25 -13.02
N VAL A 134 14.82 2.03 -11.96
CA VAL A 134 15.76 3.17 -11.96
C VAL A 134 17.17 2.69 -12.31
N ARG A 135 17.67 1.63 -11.67
CA ARG A 135 19.00 1.08 -11.96
C ARG A 135 19.15 0.64 -13.42
N LYS A 136 18.15 -0.05 -13.95
CA LYS A 136 18.14 -0.51 -15.35
C LYS A 136 18.20 0.68 -16.31
N VAL A 137 17.39 1.69 -16.08
CA VAL A 137 17.33 2.90 -16.91
C VAL A 137 18.61 3.72 -16.83
N THR A 138 19.19 3.90 -15.65
CA THR A 138 20.50 4.55 -15.50
C THR A 138 21.57 3.82 -16.31
N ALA A 139 21.64 2.50 -16.22
CA ALA A 139 22.60 1.70 -16.96
C ALA A 139 22.39 1.72 -18.49
N GLU A 140 21.13 1.77 -18.95
CA GLU A 140 20.80 1.90 -20.37
C GLU A 140 21.16 3.29 -20.91
N SER A 141 20.87 4.35 -20.17
CA SER A 141 21.23 5.73 -20.53
C SER A 141 22.75 5.90 -20.62
N MET A 142 23.51 5.40 -19.64
CA MET A 142 24.98 5.43 -19.67
C MET A 142 25.54 4.69 -20.89
N ARG A 143 25.06 3.47 -21.18
CA ARG A 143 25.48 2.71 -22.37
C ARG A 143 25.15 3.44 -23.68
N ALA A 144 23.96 4.03 -23.78
CA ALA A 144 23.56 4.76 -24.98
C ALA A 144 24.37 6.05 -25.18
N ASN A 145 24.75 6.73 -24.09
CA ASN A 145 25.64 7.89 -24.12
C ASN A 145 27.09 7.51 -24.52
N MET A 146 27.58 6.33 -24.14
CA MET A 146 28.90 5.83 -24.56
C MET A 146 28.95 5.43 -26.04
N ALA A 147 27.85 4.91 -26.59
CA ALA A 147 27.79 4.36 -27.94
C ALA A 147 27.56 5.41 -29.05
N LYS A 148 27.28 6.68 -28.72
CA LYS A 148 26.95 7.72 -29.72
C LYS A 148 27.81 8.98 -29.58
N GLY A 149 28.39 9.44 -30.70
CA GLY A 149 28.85 10.80 -30.86
C GLY A 149 27.66 11.78 -30.90
N VAL A 150 27.61 12.69 -29.93
CA VAL A 150 26.87 13.97 -29.76
C VAL A 150 25.43 14.14 -30.31
N ASN A 151 25.08 13.66 -31.50
CA ASN A 151 23.81 13.96 -32.19
C ASN A 151 22.60 13.06 -31.84
N GLY A 152 22.77 12.04 -31.00
CA GLY A 152 21.69 11.07 -30.66
C GLY A 152 20.92 11.31 -29.35
N ARG A 153 21.28 12.33 -28.57
CA ARG A 153 20.86 12.48 -27.17
C ARG A 153 19.34 12.59 -26.97
N ARG A 154 18.62 13.43 -27.72
CA ARG A 154 17.19 13.72 -27.42
C ARG A 154 16.23 12.55 -27.65
N THR A 155 16.38 11.77 -28.72
CA THR A 155 15.43 10.70 -29.06
C THR A 155 15.53 9.50 -28.12
N ILE A 156 16.76 9.09 -27.75
CA ILE A 156 17.00 7.96 -26.83
C ILE A 156 16.34 8.20 -25.48
N ASN A 157 16.45 9.44 -25.02
CA ASN A 157 15.96 9.87 -23.72
C ASN A 157 14.45 9.66 -23.59
N ARG A 158 13.66 10.14 -24.56
CA ARG A 158 12.20 9.96 -24.54
C ARG A 158 11.78 8.49 -24.56
N ASP A 159 12.49 7.66 -25.33
CA ASP A 159 12.21 6.22 -25.42
C ASP A 159 12.55 5.47 -24.12
N VAL A 160 13.57 5.92 -23.39
CA VAL A 160 13.94 5.34 -22.09
C VAL A 160 12.90 5.67 -21.01
N LEU A 161 12.40 6.91 -20.93
CA LEU A 161 11.30 7.25 -20.00
C LEU A 161 10.01 6.51 -20.34
N THR A 162 9.67 6.42 -21.62
CA THR A 162 8.46 5.71 -22.06
C THR A 162 8.53 4.23 -21.67
N ARG A 163 9.70 3.60 -21.84
CA ARG A 163 9.95 2.22 -21.40
C ARG A 163 9.98 2.07 -19.89
N LEU A 164 10.51 3.05 -19.14
CA LEU A 164 10.46 3.10 -17.69
C LEU A 164 9.00 3.08 -17.21
N ARG A 165 8.17 3.99 -17.73
CA ARG A 165 6.75 4.09 -17.38
C ARG A 165 5.99 2.82 -17.73
N LYS A 166 6.21 2.25 -18.91
CA LYS A 166 5.59 0.99 -19.29
C LYS A 166 6.01 -0.14 -18.36
N THR A 167 7.31 -0.29 -18.12
CA THR A 167 7.84 -1.35 -17.25
C THR A 167 7.35 -1.19 -15.81
N LEU A 168 7.34 0.03 -15.28
CA LEU A 168 6.86 0.30 -13.93
C LEU A 168 5.35 0.20 -13.82
N GLY A 169 4.59 0.78 -14.74
CA GLY A 169 3.15 0.64 -14.85
C GLY A 169 2.74 -0.83 -14.88
N ASP A 170 3.30 -1.63 -15.79
CA ASP A 170 3.01 -3.06 -15.90
C ASP A 170 3.43 -3.81 -14.63
N SER A 171 4.60 -3.48 -14.07
CA SER A 171 5.13 -4.20 -12.90
C SER A 171 4.44 -3.83 -11.59
N LEU A 172 3.98 -2.59 -11.41
CA LEU A 172 3.26 -2.14 -10.22
C LEU A 172 1.80 -2.59 -10.29
N ASN A 173 1.19 -2.61 -11.49
CA ASN A 173 -0.19 -3.06 -11.68
C ASN A 173 -0.41 -4.58 -11.50
N THR A 174 0.64 -5.40 -11.44
CA THR A 174 0.49 -6.87 -11.28
C THR A 174 1.41 -7.42 -10.19
N GLY A 175 1.84 -6.55 -9.26
CA GLY A 175 3.11 -6.74 -8.56
C GLY A 175 3.08 -7.50 -7.24
N ILE A 176 1.91 -7.55 -6.59
CA ILE A 176 1.72 -8.24 -5.32
C ILE A 176 1.23 -9.64 -5.63
N ILE A 177 1.94 -10.64 -5.10
CA ILE A 177 1.54 -12.04 -5.19
C ILE A 177 1.10 -12.44 -3.79
N ASP A 178 -0.16 -12.83 -3.65
CA ASP A 178 -0.66 -13.34 -2.37
C ASP A 178 -0.23 -14.79 -2.12
N ALA A 179 -0.51 -15.32 -0.93
CA ALA A 179 -0.19 -16.71 -0.57
C ALA A 179 -0.85 -17.75 -1.51
N ALA A 180 -1.93 -17.39 -2.20
CA ALA A 180 -2.63 -18.21 -3.18
C ALA A 180 -2.10 -18.05 -4.62
N GLY A 181 -1.03 -17.27 -4.82
CA GLY A 181 -0.41 -17.04 -6.12
C GLY A 181 -1.13 -16.05 -7.02
N ARG A 182 -2.18 -15.37 -6.54
CA ARG A 182 -2.93 -14.37 -7.31
C ARG A 182 -2.15 -13.06 -7.38
N ARG A 183 -2.25 -12.37 -8.52
CA ARG A 183 -1.57 -11.09 -8.77
C ARG A 183 -2.51 -9.92 -8.55
N TRP A 184 -2.07 -8.96 -7.75
CA TRP A 184 -2.88 -7.82 -7.35
C TRP A 184 -2.17 -6.49 -7.64
N LYS A 185 -2.97 -5.47 -7.94
CA LYS A 185 -2.57 -4.07 -7.83
C LYS A 185 -2.49 -3.67 -6.34
N PRO A 186 -1.56 -2.80 -5.93
CA PRO A 186 -1.46 -2.31 -4.54
C PRO A 186 -2.77 -1.88 -3.93
N GLU A 187 -3.51 -1.01 -4.61
CA GLU A 187 -4.77 -0.49 -4.11
C GLU A 187 -5.86 -1.56 -3.99
N VAL A 188 -5.86 -2.57 -4.86
CA VAL A 188 -6.84 -3.67 -4.83
C VAL A 188 -6.48 -4.69 -3.76
N TYR A 189 -5.19 -4.98 -3.56
CA TYR A 189 -4.74 -5.86 -2.47
C TYR A 189 -5.07 -5.24 -1.11
N VAL A 190 -4.79 -3.95 -0.95
CA VAL A 190 -5.07 -3.22 0.29
C VAL A 190 -6.57 -3.23 0.57
N ASP A 191 -7.41 -2.88 -0.40
CA ASP A 191 -8.88 -2.95 -0.26
C ASP A 191 -9.35 -4.36 0.15
N MET A 192 -8.82 -5.40 -0.49
CA MET A 192 -9.16 -6.79 -0.18
C MET A 192 -8.74 -7.18 1.24
N VAL A 193 -7.49 -6.90 1.65
CA VAL A 193 -6.99 -7.23 2.98
C VAL A 193 -7.77 -6.46 4.04
N THR A 194 -7.96 -5.15 3.87
CA THR A 194 -8.65 -4.33 4.87
C THR A 194 -10.09 -4.76 5.06
N ARG A 195 -10.81 -5.06 3.97
CA ARG A 195 -12.19 -5.57 4.05
C ARG A 195 -12.25 -6.91 4.75
N THR A 196 -11.34 -7.82 4.41
CA THR A 196 -11.29 -9.16 5.01
C THR A 196 -10.99 -9.10 6.52
N LYS A 197 -10.07 -8.22 6.94
CA LYS A 197 -9.64 -8.12 8.34
C LYS A 197 -10.60 -7.31 9.22
N MET A 198 -11.50 -6.53 8.62
CA MET A 198 -12.51 -5.74 9.36
C MET A 198 -13.88 -6.41 9.45
N MET A 199 -14.10 -7.55 8.77
CA MET A 199 -15.31 -8.37 8.91
C MET A 199 -15.17 -9.31 10.13
N PHE A 200 -15.31 -8.74 11.34
CA PHE A 200 -15.42 -9.50 12.60
C PHE A 200 -16.85 -9.98 12.85
#